data_AF-A0A246GGA1-F1
#
_entry.id   AF-A0A246GGA1-F1
#
_cell.length_a   1.000
_cell.length_b   1.000
_cell.length_c   1.000
_cell.angle_alpha   90.00
_cell.angle_beta   90.00
_cell.angle_gamma   90.00
#
_symmetry.space_group_name_H-M   'P 1'
#
loop_
_entity.id
_entity.type
_entity.pdbx_description
1 polymer ?
#
loop_
_entity_poly.entity_id
_entity_poly.type
_entity_poly.pdbx_seq_one_letter_code
_entity_poly.pdbx_strand_id
1 'polypeptide(L)' 'MEDKKHEFLFEKVNYKFLLIGIAIIALGFILMAGGGSDDPAVFNPEIFSFRRIRLAPTVVLTGFGVVIYSIFKK' A
#
# COMPACT_ATOMS: atom_id res chain seq x y z
N MET A 1 -24.02 -29.24 -17.45
CA MET A 1 -23.02 -28.15 -17.41
C MET A 1 -23.06 -27.62 -16.00
N GLU A 2 -21.97 -27.75 -15.25
CA GLU A 2 -21.93 -27.32 -13.86
C GLU A 2 -21.74 -25.80 -13.84
N ASP A 3 -22.80 -25.08 -13.51
CA ASP A 3 -22.76 -23.63 -13.31
C ASP A 3 -21.84 -23.34 -12.13
N LYS A 4 -20.55 -23.08 -12.42
CA LYS A 4 -19.61 -22.47 -11.49
C LYS A 4 -20.16 -21.09 -11.16
N LYS A 5 -21.02 -21.01 -10.14
CA LYS A 5 -21.35 -19.75 -9.48
C LYS A 5 -20.02 -19.13 -9.12
N HIS A 6 -19.65 -18.07 -9.82
CA HIS A 6 -18.62 -17.16 -9.35
C HIS A 6 -19.17 -16.57 -8.05
N GLU A 7 -18.99 -17.27 -6.94
CA GLU A 7 -18.98 -16.67 -5.62
C GLU A 7 -17.85 -15.65 -5.69
N PHE A 8 -18.21 -14.42 -6.04
CA PHE A 8 -17.32 -13.30 -5.87
C PHE A 8 -16.90 -13.34 -4.40
N LEU A 9 -15.59 -13.46 -4.16
CA LEU A 9 -15.01 -13.49 -2.81
C LEU A 9 -15.38 -12.23 -2.00
N PHE A 10 -15.89 -11.18 -2.66
CA PHE A 10 -16.22 -9.88 -2.09
C PHE A 10 -17.51 -9.31 -2.69
N GLU A 11 -18.29 -8.60 -1.87
CA GLU A 11 -19.36 -7.74 -2.37
C GLU A 11 -18.80 -6.54 -3.15
N LYS A 12 -19.58 -5.96 -4.08
CA LYS A 12 -19.15 -4.81 -4.91
C LYS A 12 -18.59 -3.63 -4.09
N VAL A 13 -19.09 -3.44 -2.87
CA VAL A 13 -18.64 -2.38 -1.97
C VAL A 13 -17.24 -2.67 -1.42
N ASN A 14 -16.95 -3.92 -1.09
CA ASN A 14 -15.66 -4.36 -0.57
C ASN A 14 -14.55 -4.24 -1.62
N TYR A 15 -14.89 -4.45 -2.90
CA TYR A 15 -13.98 -4.20 -4.02
C TYR A 15 -13.49 -2.75 -4.10
N LYS A 16 -14.34 -1.77 -3.75
CA LYS A 16 -13.91 -0.35 -3.71
C LYS A 16 -12.90 -0.11 -2.60
N PHE A 17 -13.15 -0.65 -1.41
CA PHE A 17 -12.20 -0.54 -0.28
C PHE A 17 -10.88 -1.23 -0.57
N LEU A 18 -10.91 -2.40 -1.24
CA LEU A 18 -9.72 -3.10 -1.69
C LEU A 18 -8.86 -2.22 -2.62
N LEU A 19 -9.47 -1.63 -3.65
CA LEU A 19 -8.77 -0.75 -4.59
C LEU A 19 -8.21 0.49 -3.91
N ILE A 20 -8.95 1.09 -2.98
CA ILE A 20 -8.47 2.22 -2.18
C ILE A 20 -7.26 1.80 -1.34
N GLY A 21 -7.33 0.64 -0.67
CA GLY A 21 -6.22 0.10 0.11
C GLY A 21 -4.96 -0.12 -0.72
N ILE A 22 -5.10 -0.70 -1.92
CA ILE A 22 -3.99 -0.88 -2.87
C ILE A 22 -3.40 0.47 -3.30
N ALA A 23 -4.24 1.48 -3.59
CA ALA A 23 -3.78 2.81 -3.95
C ALA A 23 -2.99 3.48 -2.81
N ILE A 24 -3.44 3.32 -1.55
CA ILE A 24 -2.74 3.84 -0.37
C ILE A 24 -1.38 3.14 -0.20
N ILE A 25 -1.31 1.82 -0.37
CA ILE A 25 -0.05 1.06 -0.32
C ILE A 25 0.91 1.58 -1.40
N ALA A 26 0.43 1.72 -2.64
CA ALA A 26 1.23 2.26 -3.74
C ALA A 26 1.76 3.67 -3.45
N LEU A 27 0.93 4.56 -2.91
CA LEU A 27 1.35 5.89 -2.46
C LEU A 27 2.43 5.81 -1.37
N GLY A 28 2.29 4.91 -0.41
CA GLY A 28 3.31 4.68 0.62
C GLY A 28 4.66 4.26 0.03
N PHE A 29 4.66 3.37 -0.96
CA PHE A 29 5.88 3.00 -1.69
C PHE A 29 6.47 4.16 -2.51
N ILE A 30 5.63 4.97 -3.16
CA ILE A 30 6.07 6.16 -3.88
C ILE A 30 6.72 7.17 -2.92
N LEU A 31 6.18 7.35 -1.71
CA LEU A 31 6.76 8.24 -0.71
C LEU A 31 8.13 7.76 -0.20
N MET A 32 8.37 6.45 -0.19
CA MET A 32 9.67 5.84 0.10
C MET A 32 10.68 6.03 -1.04
N ALA A 33 10.21 6.20 -2.28
CA ALA A 33 11.09 6.38 -3.42
C ALA A 33 11.93 7.67 -3.32
N GLY A 34 13.17 7.59 -3.84
CA GLY A 34 14.12 8.70 -3.96
C GLY A 34 15.20 8.72 -2.88
N GLY A 35 16.06 9.75 -2.98
CA GLY A 35 17.16 10.11 -2.08
C GLY A 35 18.11 8.97 -1.74
N GLY A 36 18.36 8.09 -2.72
CA GLY A 36 19.66 7.48 -2.84
C GLY A 36 20.72 8.55 -3.12
N SER A 37 21.98 8.19 -2.95
CA SER A 37 23.09 9.03 -3.43
C SER A 37 23.37 8.68 -4.88
N ASP A 38 23.59 9.69 -5.73
CA ASP A 38 24.06 9.50 -7.10
C ASP A 38 25.52 8.98 -7.12
N ASP A 39 26.29 9.27 -6.06
CA ASP A 39 27.63 8.76 -5.84
C ASP A 39 27.65 7.84 -4.60
N PRO A 40 27.92 6.53 -4.75
CA PRO A 40 27.99 5.58 -3.65
C PRO A 40 29.03 5.94 -2.57
N ALA A 41 30.03 6.75 -2.89
CA ALA A 41 31.06 7.21 -1.96
C ALA A 41 30.60 8.39 -1.09
N VAL A 42 29.48 9.04 -1.43
CA VAL A 42 28.93 10.19 -0.70
C VAL A 42 27.66 9.76 0.02
N PHE A 43 27.64 9.95 1.33
CA PHE A 43 26.45 9.67 2.13
C PHE A 43 25.39 10.76 1.93
N ASN A 44 24.20 10.38 1.47
CA ASN A 44 23.05 11.29 1.35
C ASN A 44 22.19 11.27 2.63
N PRO A 45 22.17 12.34 3.45
CA PRO A 45 21.37 12.39 4.68
C PRO A 45 19.85 12.36 4.45
N GLU A 46 19.38 12.60 3.22
CA GLU A 46 17.95 12.54 2.87
C GLU A 46 17.35 11.13 3.01
N ILE A 47 18.20 10.09 3.03
CA ILE A 47 17.79 8.72 3.34
C ILE A 47 17.11 8.66 4.72
N PHE A 48 17.58 9.46 5.69
CA PHE A 48 17.02 9.55 7.03
C PHE A 48 15.90 10.59 7.18
N SER A 49 15.31 11.03 6.06
CA SER A 49 14.17 11.92 6.12
C SER A 49 13.01 11.28 6.90
N PHE A 50 12.40 12.07 7.78
CA PHE A 50 11.21 11.68 8.55
C PHE A 50 10.11 11.10 7.65
N ARG A 51 9.99 11.65 6.43
CA ARG A 51 9.05 11.18 5.41
C ARG A 51 9.23 9.71 5.08
N ARG A 52 10.47 9.23 4.93
CA ARG A 52 10.74 7.85 4.50
C ARG A 52 10.80 6.86 5.65
N ILE A 53 11.31 7.29 6.81
CA ILE A 53 11.46 6.40 7.97
C ILE A 53 10.15 6.23 8.73
N ARG A 54 9.32 7.28 8.83
CA ARG A 54 8.12 7.25 9.67
C ARG A 54 6.84 7.41 8.86
N LEU A 55 6.73 8.45 8.05
CA LEU A 55 5.47 8.74 7.35
C LEU A 55 5.12 7.64 6.33
N ALA A 56 6.05 7.29 5.45
CA ALA A 56 5.78 6.36 4.37
C ALA A 56 5.47 4.93 4.87
N PRO A 57 6.19 4.34 5.84
CA PRO A 57 5.82 3.05 6.41
C PRO A 57 4.46 3.08 7.11
N THR A 58 4.13 4.16 7.81
CA THR A 58 2.79 4.30 8.41
C THR A 58 1.70 4.31 7.34
N VAL A 59 1.88 5.02 6.22
CA VAL A 59 0.93 5.02 5.10
C VAL A 59 0.75 3.62 4.52
N VAL A 60 1.85 2.88 4.31
CA VAL A 60 1.79 1.49 3.83
C VAL A 60 1.02 0.59 4.81
N LEU A 61 1.29 0.69 6.11
CA LEU A 61 0.60 -0.08 7.14
C LEU A 61 -0.91 0.25 7.21
N THR A 62 -1.27 1.52 7.08
CA THR A 62 -2.68 1.94 6.98
C THR A 62 -3.34 1.33 5.75
N GLY A 63 -2.66 1.32 4.60
CA GLY A 63 -3.16 0.68 3.38
C GLY A 63 -3.41 -0.82 3.55
N PHE A 64 -2.50 -1.55 4.21
CA PHE A 64 -2.71 -2.94 4.58
C PHE A 64 -3.91 -3.12 5.51
N GLY A 65 -4.09 -2.25 6.50
CA GLY A 65 -5.26 -2.25 7.38
C GLY A 65 -6.59 -2.10 6.62
N VAL A 66 -6.62 -1.22 5.62
CA VAL A 66 -7.80 -1.03 4.75
C VAL A 66 -8.08 -2.26 3.88
N VAL A 67 -7.04 -2.88 3.31
CA VAL A 67 -7.18 -4.13 2.54
C VAL A 67 -7.71 -5.25 3.43
N ILE A 68 -7.13 -5.45 4.61
CA ILE A 68 -7.59 -6.43 5.60
C ILE A 68 -9.06 -6.18 5.94
N TYR A 69 -9.41 -4.94 6.27
CA TYR A 69 -10.80 -4.58 6.54
C TYR A 69 -11.72 -4.88 5.36
N SER A 70 -11.31 -4.60 4.12
CA SER A 70 -12.11 -4.90 2.93
C SER A 70 -12.38 -6.40 2.74
N ILE A 71 -11.46 -7.25 3.19
CA ILE A 71 -11.60 -8.71 3.09
C ILE A 71 -12.53 -9.25 4.17
N PHE A 72 -12.39 -8.76 5.41
CA PHE A 72 -13.17 -9.24 6.55
C PHE A 72 -14.55 -8.60 6.68
N LYS A 73 -14.75 -7.44 6.06
CA LYS A 73 -16.06 -6.80 5.96
C LYS A 73 -16.97 -7.72 5.14
N LYS A 74 -17.92 -8.36 5.81
CA LYS A 74 -19.05 -9.03 5.15
C LYS A 74 -20.03 -7.96 4.72
#